data_AF-A0A8H7YFR2-F1
#
_entry.id   AF-A0A8H7YFR2-F1
#
_cell.length_a   1.000
_cell.length_b   1.000
_cell.length_c   1.000
_cell.angle_alpha   90.00
_cell.angle_beta   90.00
_cell.angle_gamma   90.00
#
_symmetry.space_group_name_H-M   'P 1'
#
loop_
_entity.id
_entity.type
_entity.pdbx_description
1 polymer ?
#
loop_
_entity_poly.entity_id
_entity_poly.type
_entity_poly.pdbx_seq_one_letter_code
_entity_poly.pdbx_strand_id
1 'polypeptide(L)'
;MAESQYVQTRFNEFCEQKLDNKVDVIVPHEAWPAIAKGAVIHALRPPVVESRKSRWSYGIGVHRAFDPERDNEKDQYHCPSRGQRTKGQVEWFIRRDESVKDKVKWIHGYITMGKTRRLRDTVGDLVLYKSKSSTPGNSIDDEDVEKFETLRLCIPARNSKGDKNVMIGHKILVNEKSVEFEARCGKKRVGFKETVYEDDEN
;
A
#
# COMPACT_ATOMS: atom_id res chain seq x y z
N MET A 1 0.79 20.73 40.99
CA MET A 1 2.24 20.71 40.68
C MET A 1 2.57 21.56 39.46
N ALA A 2 1.88 21.39 38.32
CA ALA A 2 2.11 22.20 37.13
C ALA A 2 1.75 23.69 37.26
N GLU A 3 0.86 24.06 38.19
CA GLU A 3 0.49 25.46 38.48
C GLU A 3 1.49 26.18 39.39
N SER A 4 2.50 25.48 39.92
CA SER A 4 3.53 26.11 40.73
C SER A 4 4.52 26.84 39.83
N GLN A 5 4.57 28.17 39.97
CA GLN A 5 5.47 29.02 39.21
C GLN A 5 6.95 28.63 39.40
N TYR A 6 7.33 28.21 40.61
CA TYR A 6 8.68 27.72 40.90
C TYR A 6 9.04 26.47 40.08
N VAL A 7 8.10 25.53 39.93
CA VAL A 7 8.31 24.29 39.15
C VAL A 7 8.44 24.60 37.67
N GLN A 8 7.65 25.55 37.15
CA GLN A 8 7.73 25.99 35.76
C GLN A 8 9.08 26.65 35.45
N THR A 9 9.53 27.58 36.30
CA THR A 9 10.83 28.24 36.13
C THR A 9 11.97 27.23 36.13
N ARG A 10 11.97 26.28 37.07
CA ARG A 10 12.99 25.23 37.13
C ARG A 10 13.00 24.32 35.90
N PHE A 11 11.83 24.01 35.34
CA PHE A 11 11.74 23.21 34.13
C PHE A 11 12.22 23.98 32.89
N ASN A 12 11.87 25.27 32.78
CA ASN A 12 12.34 26.12 31.69
C ASN A 12 13.87 26.27 31.72
N GLU A 13 14.46 26.56 32.89
CA GLU A 13 15.92 26.61 33.07
C GLU A 13 16.60 25.29 32.67
N PHE A 14 15.97 24.15 33.00
CA PHE A 14 16.48 22.84 32.62
C PHE A 14 16.43 22.64 31.10
N CYS A 15 15.32 23.01 30.45
CA CYS A 15 15.17 22.92 29.00
C CYS A 15 16.17 23.84 28.27
N GLU A 16 16.41 25.04 28.78
CA GLU A 16 17.40 25.98 28.23
C GLU A 16 18.83 25.42 28.31
N GLN A 17 19.20 24.84 29.45
CA GLN A 17 20.58 24.38 29.69
C GLN A 17 20.91 23.01 29.10
N LYS A 18 19.92 22.13 28.94
CA LYS A 18 20.15 20.73 28.54
C LYS A 18 19.62 20.37 27.16
N LEU A 19 18.68 21.15 26.62
CA LEU A 19 18.01 20.87 25.35
C LEU A 19 18.26 21.97 24.29
N ASP A 20 19.22 22.87 24.53
CA ASP A 20 19.63 23.95 23.61
C ASP A 20 18.45 24.75 23.01
N ASN A 21 17.43 25.04 23.82
CA ASN A 21 16.21 25.75 23.37
C ASN A 21 15.48 25.12 22.18
N LYS A 22 15.66 23.81 21.94
CA LYS A 22 14.95 23.09 20.86
C LYS A 22 13.57 22.60 21.26
N VAL A 23 13.14 22.87 22.50
CA VAL A 23 11.90 22.33 23.07
C VAL A 23 11.14 23.44 23.80
N ASP A 24 9.87 23.61 23.42
CA ASP A 24 8.95 24.51 24.10
C ASP A 24 8.19 23.79 25.22
N VAL A 25 8.14 24.41 26.40
CA VAL A 25 7.37 23.91 27.54
C VAL A 25 5.94 24.42 27.44
N ILE A 26 4.99 23.49 27.30
CA ILE A 26 3.56 23.81 27.23
C ILE A 26 2.90 23.46 28.56
N VAL A 27 2.39 24.48 29.27
CA VAL A 27 1.57 24.29 30.47
C VAL A 27 0.09 24.46 30.09
N PRO A 28 -0.73 23.40 30.12
CA PRO A 28 -2.15 23.53 29.84
C PRO A 28 -2.86 24.36 30.92
N HIS A 29 -3.82 25.20 30.50
CA HIS A 29 -4.61 26.08 31.37
C HIS A 29 -5.34 25.32 32.50
N GLU A 30 -5.62 24.03 32.31
CA GLU A 30 -6.17 23.16 33.34
C GLU A 30 -5.40 21.82 33.36
N ALA A 31 -4.29 21.77 34.09
CA ALA A 31 -3.40 20.60 34.09
C ALA A 31 -4.06 19.33 34.63
N TRP A 32 -4.97 19.46 35.60
CA TRP A 32 -5.68 18.32 36.19
C TRP A 32 -6.67 17.65 35.25
N PRO A 33 -7.64 18.37 34.66
CA PRO A 33 -8.57 17.77 33.71
C PRO A 33 -7.92 17.47 32.35
N ALA A 34 -6.72 17.97 32.04
CA ALA A 34 -6.01 17.59 30.81
C ALA A 34 -5.80 16.07 30.70
N ILE A 35 -5.56 15.38 31.82
CA ILE A 35 -5.42 13.92 31.86
C ILE A 35 -6.75 13.24 31.50
N ALA A 36 -7.84 13.66 32.13
CA ALA A 36 -9.17 13.11 31.88
C ALA A 36 -9.65 13.42 30.46
N LYS A 37 -9.44 14.64 29.97
CA LYS A 37 -9.72 15.06 28.58
C LYS A 37 -8.92 14.22 27.59
N GLY A 38 -7.64 13.96 27.87
CA GLY A 38 -6.80 13.07 27.07
C GLY A 38 -7.32 11.64 27.01
N ALA A 39 -7.73 11.08 28.16
CA ALA A 39 -8.32 9.73 28.24
C ALA A 39 -9.64 9.63 27.48
N VAL A 40 -10.50 10.65 27.59
CA VAL A 40 -11.78 10.72 26.86
C VAL A 40 -11.55 10.88 25.36
N ILE A 41 -10.62 11.74 24.94
CA ILE A 41 -10.25 11.88 23.52
C ILE A 41 -9.69 10.56 22.99
N HIS A 42 -8.85 9.88 23.75
CA HIS A 42 -8.33 8.56 23.37
C HIS A 42 -9.43 7.51 23.25
N ALA A 43 -10.41 7.50 24.17
CA ALA A 43 -11.54 6.58 24.14
C ALA A 43 -12.56 6.89 23.02
N LEU A 44 -12.74 8.17 22.67
CA LEU A 44 -13.74 8.62 21.69
C LEU A 44 -13.20 8.76 20.26
N ARG A 45 -11.89 8.95 20.06
CA ARG A 45 -11.33 9.05 18.70
C ARG A 45 -11.18 7.66 18.06
N PRO A 46 -11.62 7.49 16.79
CA PRO A 46 -11.06 6.46 15.93
C PRO A 46 -9.54 6.65 15.79
N PRO A 47 -8.77 5.64 15.35
CA PRO A 47 -7.32 5.55 15.58
C PRO A 47 -6.59 6.88 15.38
N VAL A 48 -5.81 7.27 16.39
CA VAL A 48 -5.02 8.52 16.52
C VAL A 48 -4.14 8.83 15.31
N VAL A 49 -3.93 7.84 14.43
CA VAL A 49 -3.12 7.97 13.22
C VAL A 49 -4.01 8.13 12.00
N GLU A 50 -4.17 9.38 11.55
CA GLU A 50 -4.97 9.72 10.36
C GLU A 50 -4.36 9.19 9.05
N SER A 51 -3.03 9.09 9.00
CA SER A 51 -2.30 8.58 7.85
C SER A 51 -0.88 8.16 8.21
N ARG A 52 -0.30 7.24 7.44
CA ARG A 52 1.05 6.73 7.63
C ARG A 52 1.80 6.74 6.32
N LYS A 53 3.11 6.95 6.37
CA LYS A 53 3.95 6.89 5.17
C LYS A 53 4.32 5.44 4.84
N SER A 54 4.18 5.06 3.58
CA SER A 54 4.65 3.75 3.11
C SER A 54 6.18 3.70 3.11
N ARG A 55 6.76 2.62 3.61
CA ARG A 55 8.21 2.39 3.60
C ARG A 55 8.75 1.97 2.22
N TRP A 56 7.88 1.38 1.39
CA TRP A 56 8.22 0.85 0.08
C TRP A 56 7.20 1.31 -0.97
N SER A 57 7.62 1.27 -2.23
CA SER A 57 6.69 1.38 -3.35
C SER A 57 6.12 0.01 -3.68
N TYR A 58 4.81 -0.10 -3.91
CA TYR A 58 4.12 -1.35 -4.26
C TYR A 58 3.41 -1.22 -5.60
N GLY A 59 3.53 -2.26 -6.42
CA GLY A 59 2.90 -2.34 -7.74
C GLY A 59 2.52 -3.75 -8.14
N ILE A 60 1.82 -3.87 -9.26
CA ILE A 60 1.52 -5.16 -9.91
C ILE A 60 2.13 -5.16 -11.32
N GLY A 61 2.45 -6.35 -11.81
CA GLY A 61 2.76 -6.53 -13.23
C GLY A 61 1.52 -6.26 -14.08
N VAL A 62 1.61 -5.30 -14.99
CA VAL A 62 0.57 -4.96 -15.96
C VAL A 62 1.10 -5.10 -17.38
N HIS A 63 0.16 -5.06 -18.32
CA HIS A 63 0.46 -5.06 -19.74
C HIS A 63 -0.19 -3.84 -20.39
N ARG A 64 0.59 -2.95 -20.99
CA ARG A 64 0.11 -1.71 -21.62
C ARG A 64 -0.15 -1.90 -23.11
N ALA A 65 -0.83 -0.94 -23.74
CA ALA A 65 -0.85 -0.88 -25.20
C ALA A 65 0.58 -0.71 -25.71
N PHE A 66 0.94 -1.45 -26.76
CA PHE A 66 2.27 -1.37 -27.35
C PHE A 66 2.49 0.01 -27.98
N ASP A 67 3.58 0.66 -27.57
CA ASP A 67 4.01 1.94 -28.14
C ASP A 67 5.34 1.72 -28.88
N PRO A 68 5.37 1.86 -30.22
CA PRO A 68 6.55 1.57 -31.03
C PRO A 68 7.74 2.50 -30.75
N GLU A 69 7.53 3.67 -30.15
CA GLU A 69 8.62 4.61 -29.83
C GLU A 69 9.34 4.28 -28.52
N ARG A 70 8.65 3.54 -27.63
CA ARG A 70 9.10 3.33 -26.24
C ARG A 70 9.32 1.86 -25.89
N ASP A 71 8.59 0.95 -26.54
CA ASP A 71 8.57 -0.47 -26.20
C ASP A 71 9.45 -1.30 -27.14
N ASN A 72 10.12 -2.30 -26.58
CA ASN A 72 10.83 -3.30 -27.36
C ASN A 72 9.82 -4.23 -28.05
N GLU A 73 10.03 -4.51 -29.34
CA GLU A 73 9.23 -5.50 -30.08
C GLU A 73 9.28 -6.91 -29.46
N LYS A 74 10.34 -7.22 -28.71
CA LYS A 74 10.52 -8.53 -28.04
C LYS A 74 9.49 -8.77 -26.93
N ASP A 75 9.02 -7.71 -26.28
CA ASP A 75 8.05 -7.79 -25.18
C ASP A 75 6.61 -7.68 -25.67
N GLN A 76 6.44 -7.54 -26.98
CA GLN A 76 5.15 -7.42 -27.64
C GLN A 76 4.43 -8.78 -27.67
N TYR A 77 3.14 -8.76 -27.37
CA TYR A 77 2.26 -9.90 -27.59
C TYR A 77 0.87 -9.44 -28.03
N HIS A 78 0.20 -10.32 -28.76
CA HIS A 78 -1.18 -10.07 -29.18
C HIS A 78 -2.16 -10.59 -28.11
N CYS A 79 -2.89 -9.67 -27.47
CA CYS A 79 -3.98 -9.99 -26.56
C CYS A 79 -5.26 -10.23 -27.37
N PRO A 80 -5.94 -11.39 -27.23
CA PRO A 80 -7.13 -11.73 -28.02
C PRO A 80 -8.30 -10.74 -27.91
N SER A 81 -8.34 -9.92 -26.86
CA SER A 81 -9.43 -8.98 -26.59
C SER A 81 -9.08 -7.51 -26.81
N ARG A 82 -7.80 -7.14 -26.68
CA ARG A 82 -7.34 -5.74 -26.66
C ARG A 82 -6.24 -5.43 -27.66
N GLY A 83 -5.86 -6.38 -28.51
CA GLY A 83 -4.86 -6.17 -29.57
C GLY A 83 -3.42 -6.24 -29.06
N GLN A 84 -2.51 -5.53 -29.73
CA GLN A 84 -1.07 -5.55 -29.42
C GLN A 84 -0.76 -4.86 -28.09
N ARG A 85 -0.04 -5.56 -27.21
CA ARG A 85 0.30 -5.11 -25.86
C ARG A 85 1.73 -5.50 -25.52
N THR A 86 2.33 -4.81 -24.55
CA THR A 86 3.70 -5.04 -24.09
C THR A 86 3.66 -5.67 -22.70
N LYS A 87 4.48 -6.70 -22.47
CA LYS A 87 4.72 -7.30 -21.13
C LYS A 87 5.83 -6.56 -20.41
N GLY A 88 6.14 -6.97 -19.18
CA GLY A 88 7.32 -6.45 -18.49
C GLY A 88 7.13 -5.09 -17.84
N GLN A 89 5.90 -4.59 -17.69
CA GLN A 89 5.66 -3.29 -17.05
C GLN A 89 5.04 -3.45 -15.66
N VAL A 90 5.41 -2.56 -14.74
CA VAL A 90 4.84 -2.48 -13.39
C VAL A 90 4.02 -1.21 -13.26
N GLU A 91 2.80 -1.34 -12.74
CA GLU A 91 1.98 -0.19 -12.35
C GLU A 91 2.08 0.00 -10.83
N TRP A 92 2.60 1.15 -10.42
CA TRP A 92 2.82 1.50 -9.01
C TRP A 92 1.60 2.21 -8.42
N PHE A 93 1.18 1.77 -7.24
CA PHE A 93 -0.07 2.20 -6.60
C PHE A 93 0.11 2.97 -5.31
N ILE A 94 1.17 2.59 -4.62
CA ILE A 94 1.62 3.22 -3.39
C ILE A 94 3.09 3.47 -3.63
N ARG A 95 3.49 4.74 -3.55
CA ARG A 95 4.92 5.08 -3.58
C ARG A 95 5.47 5.11 -2.17
N ARG A 96 6.77 4.90 -2.04
CA ARG A 96 7.50 5.19 -0.81
C ARG A 96 7.24 6.65 -0.40
N ASP A 97 7.11 6.86 0.90
CA ASP A 97 6.76 8.13 1.55
C ASP A 97 5.36 8.67 1.23
N GLU A 98 4.57 7.97 0.41
CA GLU A 98 3.19 8.35 0.17
C GLU A 98 2.36 8.12 1.43
N SER A 99 1.49 9.09 1.71
CA SER A 99 0.57 9.03 2.85
C SER A 99 -0.58 8.07 2.57
N VAL A 100 -0.53 6.91 3.21
CA VAL A 100 -1.52 5.84 3.13
C VAL A 100 -2.48 5.99 4.32
N LYS A 101 -3.76 6.21 4.00
CA LYS A 101 -4.86 6.11 4.96
C LYS A 101 -5.21 4.64 5.16
N ASP A 102 -5.88 4.29 6.26
CA ASP A 102 -6.33 2.91 6.56
C ASP A 102 -7.49 2.41 5.65
N LYS A 103 -7.54 2.92 4.41
CA LYS A 103 -8.52 2.59 3.39
C LYS A 103 -7.84 1.77 2.29
N VAL A 104 -8.56 0.78 1.79
CA VAL A 104 -8.12 -0.03 0.65
C VAL A 104 -8.04 0.85 -0.60
N LYS A 105 -6.87 0.90 -1.25
CA LYS A 105 -6.73 1.49 -2.58
C LYS A 105 -7.05 0.44 -3.63
N TRP A 106 -8.02 0.73 -4.50
CA TRP A 106 -8.45 -0.18 -5.56
C TRP A 106 -7.90 0.24 -6.91
N ILE A 107 -7.34 -0.73 -7.64
CA ILE A 107 -6.91 -0.55 -9.02
C ILE A 107 -7.63 -1.52 -9.94
N HIS A 108 -7.91 -1.05 -11.14
CA HIS A 108 -8.43 -1.87 -12.21
C HIS A 108 -7.30 -2.69 -12.83
N GLY A 109 -7.17 -3.93 -12.36
CA GLY A 109 -6.38 -4.95 -13.04
C GLY A 109 -7.17 -5.58 -14.18
N TYR A 110 -6.44 -6.09 -15.17
CA TYR A 110 -7.02 -6.94 -16.18
C TYR A 110 -6.21 -8.23 -16.29
N ILE A 111 -6.91 -9.36 -16.32
CA ILE A 111 -6.32 -10.69 -16.40
C ILE A 111 -6.94 -11.40 -17.58
N THR A 112 -6.08 -11.88 -18.48
CA THR A 112 -6.47 -12.70 -19.62
C THR A 112 -6.79 -14.11 -19.12
N MET A 113 -8.00 -14.58 -19.43
CA MET A 113 -8.47 -15.89 -19.00
C MET A 113 -8.13 -16.91 -20.09
N GLY A 114 -7.31 -17.91 -19.76
CA GLY A 114 -7.02 -19.03 -20.67
C GLY A 114 -8.30 -19.83 -20.98
N LYS A 115 -8.50 -20.19 -22.25
CA LYS A 115 -9.63 -21.04 -22.67
C LYS A 115 -9.40 -22.48 -22.22
N THR A 116 -9.80 -22.83 -21.00
CA THR A 116 -9.85 -24.25 -20.61
C THR A 116 -11.14 -24.85 -21.16
N ARG A 117 -11.05 -25.93 -21.96
CA ARG A 117 -12.19 -26.67 -22.57
C ARG A 117 -13.14 -27.33 -21.55
N ARG A 118 -12.92 -27.16 -20.24
CA ARG A 118 -13.75 -27.72 -19.17
C ARG A 118 -14.25 -26.58 -18.27
N LEU A 119 -15.49 -26.70 -17.78
CA LEU A 119 -16.12 -25.91 -16.71
C LEU A 119 -15.33 -26.03 -15.39
N ARG A 120 -14.06 -25.65 -15.37
CA ARG A 120 -13.22 -25.61 -14.18
C ARG A 120 -12.90 -24.16 -13.86
N ASP A 121 -12.81 -23.88 -12.58
CA ASP A 121 -12.42 -22.57 -12.07
C ASP A 121 -11.14 -22.13 -12.77
N THR A 122 -11.13 -20.88 -13.22
CA THR A 122 -9.95 -20.31 -13.86
C THR A 122 -9.04 -19.79 -12.76
N VAL A 123 -7.85 -20.39 -12.69
CA VAL A 123 -6.79 -19.99 -11.77
C VAL A 123 -5.82 -19.11 -12.55
N GLY A 124 -5.56 -17.91 -12.07
CA GLY A 124 -4.56 -16.99 -12.61
C GLY A 124 -3.65 -16.49 -11.51
N ASP A 125 -2.37 -16.29 -11.82
CA ASP A 125 -1.39 -15.79 -10.87
C ASP A 125 -1.05 -14.34 -11.21
N LEU A 126 -1.18 -13.45 -10.23
CA LEU A 126 -0.78 -12.06 -10.34
C LEU A 126 0.47 -11.82 -9.52
N VAL A 127 1.54 -11.36 -10.17
CA VAL A 127 2.80 -11.07 -9.49
C VAL A 127 2.79 -9.64 -8.95
N LEU A 128 3.14 -9.52 -7.68
CA LEU A 128 3.28 -8.28 -6.92
C LEU A 128 4.75 -7.88 -6.87
N TYR A 129 5.02 -6.60 -7.03
CA TYR A 129 6.36 -6.02 -7.02
C TYR A 129 6.49 -4.99 -5.91
N LYS A 130 7.70 -4.87 -5.36
CA LYS A 130 8.08 -3.84 -4.41
C LYS A 130 9.35 -3.14 -4.85
N SER A 131 9.57 -1.92 -4.37
CA SER A 131 10.82 -1.19 -4.59
C SER A 131 11.15 -0.31 -3.39
N LYS A 132 12.46 -0.16 -3.08
CA LYS A 132 12.97 0.80 -2.08
C LYS A 132 12.99 2.24 -2.61
N SER A 133 12.91 2.45 -3.92
CA SER A 133 12.92 3.78 -4.53
C SER A 133 11.56 4.49 -4.41
N SER A 134 11.57 5.82 -4.26
CA SER A 134 10.37 6.67 -4.30
C SER A 134 9.86 6.92 -5.73
N THR A 135 10.76 6.81 -6.71
CA THR A 135 10.48 6.86 -8.14
C THR A 135 11.02 5.59 -8.80
N PRO A 136 10.41 4.43 -8.54
CA PRO A 136 10.84 3.18 -9.14
C PRO A 136 10.65 3.22 -10.65
N GLY A 137 11.52 2.49 -11.35
CA GLY A 137 11.38 2.22 -12.77
C GLY A 137 10.06 1.50 -13.08
N ASN A 138 9.60 1.63 -14.33
CA ASN A 138 8.34 1.03 -14.76
C ASN A 138 8.53 -0.34 -15.41
N SER A 139 9.78 -0.79 -15.60
CA SER A 139 10.10 -2.10 -16.14
C SER A 139 10.26 -3.11 -15.00
N ILE A 140 9.88 -4.36 -15.26
CA ILE A 140 10.12 -5.48 -14.33
C ILE A 140 11.62 -5.80 -14.23
N ASP A 141 12.40 -5.46 -15.26
CA ASP A 141 13.84 -5.72 -15.33
C ASP A 141 14.70 -4.59 -14.73
N ASP A 142 14.08 -3.54 -14.19
CA ASP A 142 14.80 -2.45 -13.54
C ASP A 142 15.42 -2.94 -12.21
N GLU A 143 16.69 -2.59 -11.94
CA GLU A 143 17.43 -3.07 -10.75
C GLU A 143 16.73 -2.75 -9.41
N ASP A 144 15.97 -1.66 -9.37
CA ASP A 144 15.24 -1.21 -8.20
C ASP A 144 13.94 -2.00 -7.93
N VAL A 145 13.54 -2.90 -8.84
CA VAL A 145 12.24 -3.58 -8.83
C VAL A 145 12.39 -5.03 -8.40
N GLU A 146 11.92 -5.31 -7.19
CA GLU A 146 11.97 -6.64 -6.61
C GLU A 146 10.61 -7.35 -6.73
N LYS A 147 10.62 -8.61 -7.13
CA LYS A 147 9.43 -9.46 -7.04
C LYS A 147 9.12 -9.71 -5.56
N PHE A 148 7.95 -9.27 -5.12
CA PHE A 148 7.53 -9.40 -3.73
C PHE A 148 6.82 -10.73 -3.49
N GLU A 149 5.67 -10.92 -4.14
CA GLU A 149 4.78 -12.05 -3.86
C GLU A 149 3.90 -12.39 -5.07
N THR A 150 3.21 -13.53 -5.02
CA THR A 150 2.26 -13.93 -6.07
C THR A 150 0.87 -14.16 -5.49
N LEU A 151 -0.08 -13.32 -5.93
CA LEU A 151 -1.49 -13.43 -5.58
C LEU A 151 -2.19 -14.42 -6.53
N ARG A 152 -2.63 -15.55 -6.00
CA ARG A 152 -3.43 -16.53 -6.75
C ARG A 152 -4.89 -16.10 -6.82
N LEU A 153 -5.46 -16.14 -8.01
CA LEU A 153 -6.80 -15.68 -8.32
C LEU A 153 -7.63 -16.85 -8.83
N CYS A 154 -8.68 -17.20 -8.11
CA CYS A 154 -9.61 -18.25 -8.48
C CYS A 154 -10.94 -17.61 -8.88
N ILE A 155 -11.22 -17.56 -10.18
CA ILE A 155 -12.47 -17.02 -10.70
C ILE A 155 -13.37 -18.20 -11.13
N PRO A 156 -14.53 -18.39 -10.48
CA PRO A 156 -15.39 -19.52 -10.79
C PRO A 156 -15.97 -19.42 -12.20
N ALA A 157 -16.01 -20.57 -12.88
CA ALA A 157 -16.37 -20.68 -14.30
C ALA A 157 -17.80 -20.24 -14.65
N ARG A 158 -18.68 -20.07 -13.65
CA ARG A 158 -20.11 -19.77 -13.84
C ARG A 158 -20.40 -18.44 -14.55
N ASN A 159 -19.45 -17.50 -14.55
CA ASN A 159 -19.64 -16.22 -15.23
C ASN A 159 -18.94 -16.26 -16.59
N SER A 160 -19.75 -16.53 -17.64
CA SER A 160 -19.63 -16.17 -19.06
C SER A 160 -18.25 -15.82 -19.65
N LYS A 161 -17.99 -16.40 -20.84
CA LYS A 161 -16.89 -16.09 -21.76
C LYS A 161 -16.66 -14.57 -21.87
N GLY A 162 -15.43 -14.10 -21.65
CA GLY A 162 -15.04 -12.72 -21.90
C GLY A 162 -14.03 -12.16 -20.89
N ASP A 163 -13.56 -10.95 -21.20
CA ASP A 163 -12.71 -10.13 -20.34
C ASP A 163 -13.42 -9.83 -19.02
N LYS A 164 -12.77 -10.13 -17.89
CA LYS A 164 -13.27 -9.75 -16.58
C LYS A 164 -12.42 -8.62 -16.03
N ASN A 165 -13.08 -7.52 -15.70
CA ASN A 165 -12.48 -6.45 -14.91
C ASN A 165 -12.28 -7.01 -13.49
N VAL A 166 -11.02 -7.15 -13.09
CA VAL A 166 -10.65 -7.58 -11.74
C VAL A 166 -10.13 -6.35 -11.01
N MET A 167 -10.81 -5.97 -9.94
CA MET A 167 -10.34 -4.91 -9.07
C MET A 167 -9.37 -5.51 -8.06
N ILE A 168 -8.17 -4.97 -7.97
CA ILE A 168 -7.17 -5.38 -7.00
C ILE A 168 -7.10 -4.28 -5.95
N GLY A 169 -7.52 -4.63 -4.75
CA GLY A 169 -7.49 -3.83 -3.55
C GLY A 169 -6.20 -4.09 -2.80
N HIS A 170 -5.50 -3.01 -2.45
CA HIS A 170 -4.28 -3.04 -1.67
C HIS A 170 -4.56 -2.34 -0.34
N LYS A 171 -4.30 -3.01 0.77
CA LYS A 171 -4.41 -2.45 2.12
C LYS A 171 -3.09 -2.66 2.85
N ILE A 172 -2.50 -1.58 3.34
CA ILE A 172 -1.28 -1.66 4.15
C ILE A 172 -1.69 -1.54 5.62
N LEU A 173 -1.44 -2.60 6.39
CA LEU A 173 -1.66 -2.67 7.82
C LEU A 173 -0.33 -2.44 8.54
N VAL A 174 0.03 -1.16 8.69
CA VAL A 174 1.33 -0.76 9.25
C VAL A 174 1.51 -1.20 10.72
N ASN A 175 0.44 -1.29 11.51
CA ASN A 175 0.51 -1.74 12.91
C ASN A 175 0.91 -3.20 13.03
N GLU A 176 0.41 -4.03 12.11
CA GLU A 176 0.64 -5.47 12.07
C GLU A 176 1.87 -5.80 11.23
N LYS A 177 2.55 -4.76 10.71
CA LYS A 177 3.61 -4.86 9.73
C LYS A 177 3.19 -5.78 8.57
N SER A 178 1.94 -5.71 8.11
CA SER A 178 1.45 -6.58 7.04
C SER A 178 0.87 -5.78 5.87
N VAL A 179 0.86 -6.41 4.69
CA VAL A 179 0.12 -5.94 3.51
C VAL A 179 -0.89 -6.98 3.13
N GLU A 180 -2.13 -6.55 2.99
CA GLU A 180 -3.20 -7.33 2.42
C GLU A 180 -3.43 -6.93 0.96
N PHE A 181 -3.45 -7.94 0.10
CA PHE A 181 -3.86 -7.85 -1.29
C PHE A 181 -5.17 -8.61 -1.45
N GLU A 182 -6.23 -7.91 -1.81
CA GLU A 182 -7.54 -8.48 -2.08
C GLU A 182 -7.88 -8.29 -3.55
N ALA A 183 -8.19 -9.36 -4.28
CA ALA A 183 -8.73 -9.25 -5.62
C ALA A 183 -10.23 -9.53 -5.63
N ARG A 184 -10.98 -8.68 -6.33
CA ARG A 184 -12.42 -8.79 -6.53
C ARG A 184 -12.78 -8.82 -8.01
N CYS A 185 -13.72 -9.68 -8.38
CA CYS A 185 -14.41 -9.61 -9.66
C CYS A 185 -15.88 -9.27 -9.39
N GLY A 186 -16.28 -8.04 -9.72
CA GLY A 186 -17.56 -7.49 -9.30
C GLY A 186 -17.69 -7.45 -7.77
N LYS A 187 -18.75 -8.06 -7.22
CA LYS A 187 -18.97 -8.13 -5.75
C LYS A 187 -18.28 -9.32 -5.07
N LYS A 188 -17.63 -10.22 -5.83
CA LYS A 188 -17.04 -11.45 -5.27
C LYS A 188 -15.54 -11.30 -5.08
N ARG A 189 -15.04 -11.67 -3.91
CA ARG A 189 -13.61 -11.86 -3.64
C ARG A 189 -13.13 -13.10 -4.39
N VAL A 190 -12.09 -12.94 -5.20
CA VAL A 190 -11.51 -13.99 -6.07
C VAL A 190 -10.07 -14.33 -5.68
N GLY A 191 -9.42 -13.49 -4.87
CA GLY A 191 -8.11 -13.78 -4.29
C GLY A 191 -7.88 -12.94 -3.05
N PHE A 192 -7.11 -13.48 -2.12
CA PHE A 192 -6.65 -12.78 -0.93
C PHE A 192 -5.28 -13.31 -0.56
N LYS A 193 -4.37 -12.40 -0.24
CA LYS A 193 -3.05 -12.73 0.28
C LYS A 193 -2.66 -11.67 1.28
N GLU A 194 -2.25 -12.12 2.46
CA GLU A 194 -1.62 -11.28 3.46
C GLU A 194 -0.15 -11.69 3.57
N THR A 195 0.72 -10.70 3.65
CA THR A 195 2.17 -10.90 3.82
C THR A 195 2.69 -9.95 4.88
N VAL A 196 3.42 -10.49 5.85
CA VAL A 196 4.09 -9.72 6.90
C VAL A 196 5.46 -9.24 6.39
N TYR A 197 5.84 -8.02 6.76
CA TYR A 197 7.16 -7.47 6.53
C TYR A 197 8.15 -8.13 7.49
N GLU A 198 9.25 -8.63 6.94
CA GLU A 198 10.48 -8.74 7.71
C GLU A 198 11.12 -7.35 7.73
N ASP A 199 11.36 -6.82 8.93
CA ASP A 199 12.22 -5.64 9.05
C ASP A 199 13.63 -6.10 8.68
N ASP A 200 14.27 -5.42 7.73
CA ASP A 200 15.72 -5.52 7.58
C ASP A 200 16.31 -5.09 8.93
N GLU A 201 16.81 -6.05 9.73
CA GLU A 201 17.55 -5.77 10.97
C GLU A 201 18.72 -4.84 10.59
N ASN A 202 18.70 -3.65 11.19
CA ASN A 202 19.73 -2.64 10.99
C ASN A 202 20.69 -2.63 12.18
#